data_AF-A0A0M8MKN1-F1
#
_entry.id   AF-A0A0M8MKN1-F1
#
_cell.length_a   1.000
_cell.length_b   1.000
_cell.length_c   1.000
_cell.angle_alpha   90.00
_cell.angle_beta   90.00
_cell.angle_gamma   90.00
#
_symmetry.space_group_name_H-M   'P 1'
#
loop_
_entity.id
_entity.type
_entity.pdbx_description
1 polymer ?
#
loop_
_entity_poly.entity_id
_entity_poly.type
_entity_poly.pdbx_seq_one_letter_code
_entity_poly.pdbx_strand_id
1 'polypeptide(L)'
;MRWDLELRNVAKRRTPSTLSSNVLVDADEYTYTIYDGYPKAQYHFLIVPRLPCSIEGKGPGGKIDVTTNDLNTLSTLLASGHAEPILERLARASERVHGHGVYEPDKPPSGSEWGIHCGFHAVPSMRHLHLHVISDDFVSDRLKYRKHYLSFHPTLDHFVTLEDALAMARQGVREVGGITN
;
A
#
# COMPACT_ATOMS: atom_id res chain seq x y z
N MET A 1 19.97 6.15 -11.29
CA MET A 1 18.88 6.27 -10.29
C MET A 1 18.17 4.93 -10.21
N ARG A 2 18.06 4.33 -9.01
CA ARG A 2 17.37 3.05 -8.80
C ARG A 2 15.90 3.34 -8.51
N TRP A 3 15.12 3.50 -9.58
CA TRP A 3 13.71 3.90 -9.50
C TRP A 3 12.86 2.94 -8.65
N ASP A 4 13.28 1.67 -8.55
CA ASP A 4 12.66 0.64 -7.71
C ASP A 4 12.76 0.92 -6.20
N LEU A 5 13.56 1.91 -5.77
CA LEU A 5 13.80 2.23 -4.36
C LEU A 5 13.16 3.53 -3.88
N GLU A 6 12.44 4.25 -4.74
CA GLU A 6 11.93 5.58 -4.37
C GLU A 6 10.97 5.55 -3.17
N LEU A 7 10.11 4.54 -3.09
CA LEU A 7 9.22 4.36 -1.92
C LEU A 7 9.99 4.13 -0.62
N ARG A 8 11.15 3.47 -0.70
CA ARG A 8 12.04 3.32 0.46
C ARG A 8 12.64 4.65 0.88
N ASN A 9 12.95 5.54 -0.08
CA ASN A 9 13.43 6.89 0.24
C ASN A 9 12.35 7.71 0.95
N VAL A 10 11.09 7.58 0.53
CA VAL A 10 9.94 8.17 1.24
C VAL A 10 9.85 7.62 2.65
N ALA A 11 9.88 6.29 2.81
CA ALA A 11 9.76 5.62 4.11
C ALA A 11 10.84 6.03 5.12
N LYS A 12 12.06 6.34 4.66
CA LYS A 12 13.18 6.77 5.51
C LYS A 12 13.09 8.21 6.00
N ARG A 13 12.17 9.02 5.48
CA ARG A 13 12.04 10.41 5.91
C ARG A 13 11.58 10.46 7.36
N ARG A 14 12.33 11.19 8.18
CA ARG A 14 12.01 11.35 9.61
C ARG A 14 10.89 12.35 9.83
N THR A 15 10.92 13.45 9.07
CA THR A 15 9.98 14.56 9.25
C THR A 15 9.03 14.63 8.05
N PRO A 16 7.71 14.45 8.28
CA PRO A 16 6.71 14.50 7.21
C PRO A 16 6.77 15.78 6.38
N SER A 17 7.01 16.93 7.02
CA SER A 17 7.10 18.25 6.36
C SER A 17 8.23 18.41 5.33
N THR A 18 9.14 17.43 5.23
CA THR A 18 10.14 17.41 4.15
C THR A 18 9.58 16.92 2.82
N LEU A 19 8.43 16.25 2.83
CA LEU A 19 7.67 15.90 1.63
C LEU A 19 6.83 17.11 1.23
N SER A 20 6.74 17.39 -0.06
CA SER A 20 5.86 18.45 -0.56
C SER A 20 4.39 18.07 -0.33
N SER A 21 3.53 19.07 -0.18
CA SER A 21 2.07 18.89 -0.08
C SER A 21 1.45 18.19 -1.29
N ASN A 22 2.12 18.26 -2.45
CA ASN A 22 1.71 17.56 -3.67
C ASN A 22 2.12 16.08 -3.69
N VAL A 23 2.81 15.62 -2.65
CA VAL A 23 3.26 14.24 -2.50
C VAL A 23 2.61 13.60 -1.28
N LEU A 24 2.62 14.27 -0.13
CA LEU A 24 2.09 13.73 1.12
C LEU A 24 0.60 14.05 1.30
N VAL A 25 -0.20 13.01 1.56
CA VAL A 25 -1.64 13.10 1.86
C VAL A 25 -1.89 13.02 3.36
N ASP A 26 -1.32 12.00 4.01
CA ASP A 26 -1.47 11.73 5.44
C ASP A 26 -0.16 11.15 6.01
N ALA A 27 0.06 11.32 7.31
CA ALA A 27 1.20 10.75 8.01
C ALA A 27 0.87 10.51 9.49
N ASP A 28 1.23 9.32 9.98
CA ASP A 28 1.28 9.04 11.41
C ASP A 28 2.66 8.51 11.82
N GLU A 29 2.80 8.03 13.06
CA GLU A 29 4.04 7.46 13.57
C GLU A 29 4.55 6.27 12.72
N TYR A 30 3.65 5.52 12.09
CA TYR A 30 3.96 4.22 11.47
C TYR A 30 3.90 4.23 9.94
N THR A 31 3.15 5.16 9.34
CA THR A 31 2.76 5.13 7.93
C THR A 31 2.85 6.51 7.29
N TYR A 32 3.13 6.50 5.98
CA TYR A 32 2.91 7.64 5.10
C TYR A 32 1.88 7.26 4.04
N THR A 33 0.95 8.16 3.75
CA THR A 33 0.09 8.08 2.56
C THR A 33 0.56 9.13 1.57
N ILE A 34 0.86 8.71 0.34
CA ILE A 34 1.30 9.59 -0.73
C ILE A 34 0.45 9.43 -1.99
N TYR A 35 0.44 10.47 -2.83
CA TYR A 35 -0.06 10.37 -4.21
C TYR A 35 0.77 9.37 -5.01
N ASP A 36 0.11 8.48 -5.78
CA ASP A 36 0.82 7.68 -6.78
C ASP A 36 1.30 8.62 -7.91
N GLY A 37 2.59 8.58 -8.24
CA GLY A 37 3.17 9.45 -9.27
C GLY A 37 2.73 9.10 -10.70
N TYR A 38 2.09 7.95 -10.90
CA TYR A 38 1.56 7.45 -12.16
C TYR A 38 0.15 6.86 -11.93
N PRO A 39 -0.83 7.67 -11.50
CA PRO A 39 -2.13 7.18 -11.02
C PRO A 39 -2.87 6.39 -12.10
N LYS A 40 -3.55 5.28 -11.76
CA LYS A 40 -4.24 4.41 -12.74
C LYS A 40 -5.76 4.57 -12.74
N ALA A 41 -6.24 5.39 -11.84
CA ALA A 41 -7.61 5.82 -11.66
C ALA A 41 -7.56 7.29 -11.20
N GLN A 42 -8.69 8.00 -11.13
CA GLN A 42 -8.61 9.39 -10.69
C GLN A 42 -8.19 9.51 -9.22
N TYR A 43 -8.57 8.55 -8.37
CA TYR A 43 -8.05 8.39 -7.01
C TYR A 43 -7.02 7.25 -6.99
N HIS A 44 -5.77 7.55 -6.67
CA HIS A 44 -4.74 6.52 -6.48
C HIS A 44 -3.66 6.97 -5.51
N PHE A 45 -3.64 6.32 -4.34
CA PHE A 45 -2.68 6.56 -3.28
C PHE A 45 -1.85 5.32 -2.96
N LEU A 46 -0.70 5.56 -2.35
CA LEU A 46 0.19 4.53 -1.81
C LEU A 46 0.35 4.78 -0.30
N ILE A 47 -0.01 3.78 0.50
CA ILE A 47 0.28 3.78 1.93
C ILE A 47 1.54 2.94 2.16
N VAL A 48 2.58 3.56 2.70
CA VAL A 48 3.89 2.94 2.95
C VAL A 48 4.21 2.90 4.44
N PRO A 49 4.70 1.76 4.98
CA PRO A 49 5.21 1.72 6.34
C PRO A 49 6.51 2.52 6.43
N ARG A 50 6.71 3.25 7.53
CA ARG A 50 7.89 4.09 7.76
C ARG A 50 9.09 3.25 8.19
N LEU A 51 10.28 3.81 8.00
CA LEU A 51 11.55 3.25 8.48
C LEU A 51 12.22 4.21 9.47
N PRO A 52 12.79 3.71 10.59
CA PRO A 52 12.78 2.32 11.04
C PRO A 52 11.37 1.83 11.42
N CYS A 53 11.14 0.52 11.30
CA CYS A 53 9.85 -0.10 11.61
C CYS A 53 10.02 -1.12 12.74
N SER A 54 9.15 -1.06 13.74
CA SER A 54 9.13 -2.03 14.84
C SER A 54 7.70 -2.37 15.24
N ILE A 55 7.52 -3.56 15.79
CA ILE A 55 6.26 -4.05 16.36
C ILE A 55 6.48 -4.46 17.82
N GLU A 56 5.41 -4.54 18.59
CA GLU A 56 5.50 -5.04 19.97
C GLU A 56 5.84 -6.53 19.99
N GLY A 57 6.70 -6.96 20.91
CA GLY A 57 7.08 -8.36 21.04
C GLY A 57 8.25 -8.62 21.98
N LYS A 58 8.74 -9.86 22.02
CA LYS A 58 9.79 -10.32 22.96
C LYS A 58 11.23 -9.93 22.57
N GLY A 59 11.43 -8.77 21.93
CA GLY A 59 12.77 -8.25 21.65
C GLY A 59 13.23 -7.20 22.67
N PRO A 60 14.42 -6.61 22.48
CA PRO A 60 14.95 -5.58 23.36
C PRO A 60 13.97 -4.41 23.51
N GLY A 61 13.67 -4.00 24.74
CA GLY A 61 12.71 -2.93 25.01
C GLY A 61 11.25 -3.27 24.67
N GLY A 62 10.91 -4.56 24.56
CA GLY A 62 9.55 -5.00 24.22
C GLY A 62 9.18 -4.81 22.75
N LYS A 63 10.18 -4.63 21.88
CA LYS A 63 10.01 -4.38 20.45
C LYS A 63 10.78 -5.38 19.61
N ILE A 64 10.21 -5.75 18.47
CA ILE A 64 10.85 -6.53 17.41
C ILE A 64 11.03 -5.59 16.22
N ASP A 65 12.27 -5.51 15.72
CA ASP A 65 12.57 -4.75 14.52
C ASP A 65 12.08 -5.51 13.29
N VAL A 66 11.26 -4.86 12.47
CA VAL A 66 10.85 -5.38 11.16
C VAL A 66 11.85 -4.85 10.15
N THR A 67 12.58 -5.76 9.50
CA THR A 67 13.71 -5.36 8.67
C THR A 67 13.22 -4.71 7.37
N THR A 68 14.11 -3.94 6.73
CA THR A 68 13.83 -3.41 5.39
C THR A 68 13.62 -4.53 4.36
N ASN A 69 14.17 -5.73 4.59
CA ASN A 69 13.97 -6.86 3.68
C ASN A 69 12.57 -7.47 3.82
N ASP A 70 12.07 -7.59 5.05
CA ASP A 70 10.71 -8.07 5.33
C ASP A 70 9.70 -7.14 4.67
N LEU A 71 9.96 -5.83 4.72
CA LEU A 71 9.13 -4.80 4.09
C LEU A 71 9.38 -4.61 2.58
N ASN A 72 10.04 -5.53 1.86
CA ASN A 72 10.21 -5.34 0.42
C ASN A 72 8.90 -5.51 -0.38
N THR A 73 8.12 -6.54 -0.04
CA THR A 73 6.92 -6.99 -0.74
C THR A 73 5.94 -7.60 0.27
N LEU A 74 4.69 -7.87 -0.14
CA LEU A 74 3.74 -8.60 0.71
C LEU A 74 4.25 -10.01 1.04
N SER A 75 4.83 -10.72 0.06
CA SER A 75 5.38 -12.06 0.23
C SER A 75 6.50 -12.12 1.28
N THR A 76 7.48 -11.20 1.20
CA THR A 76 8.56 -11.13 2.21
C THR A 76 8.04 -10.79 3.60
N LEU A 77 6.98 -9.98 3.69
CA LEU A 77 6.38 -9.61 4.97
C LEU A 77 5.66 -10.83 5.58
N LEU A 78 4.85 -11.55 4.80
CA LEU A 78 4.18 -12.78 5.26
C LEU A 78 5.20 -13.83 5.72
N ALA A 79 6.26 -14.05 4.94
CA ALA A 79 7.32 -14.98 5.30
C ALA A 79 7.98 -14.65 6.64
N SER A 80 8.21 -13.36 6.95
CA SER A 80 8.81 -12.93 8.22
C SER A 80 7.98 -13.27 9.46
N GLY A 81 6.65 -13.39 9.32
CA GLY A 81 5.73 -13.61 10.45
C GLY A 81 5.40 -12.37 11.25
N HIS A 82 5.76 -11.19 10.73
CA HIS A 82 5.46 -9.90 11.32
C HIS A 82 4.32 -9.19 10.58
N ALA A 83 3.61 -9.90 9.70
CA ALA A 83 2.66 -9.32 8.75
C ALA A 83 1.44 -8.67 9.41
N GLU A 84 0.76 -9.38 10.30
CA GLU A 84 -0.50 -8.92 10.89
C GLU A 84 -0.43 -7.50 11.49
N PRO A 85 0.47 -7.19 12.44
CA PRO A 85 0.53 -5.84 13.03
C PRO A 85 0.91 -4.75 12.01
N ILE A 86 1.64 -5.09 10.96
CA ILE A 86 1.97 -4.13 9.89
C ILE A 86 0.77 -3.89 8.99
N LEU A 87 0.07 -4.95 8.58
CA LEU A 87 -1.12 -4.86 7.75
C LEU A 87 -2.26 -4.12 8.48
N GLU A 88 -2.41 -4.30 9.80
CA GLU A 88 -3.37 -3.54 10.60
C GLU A 88 -3.07 -2.03 10.63
N ARG A 89 -1.79 -1.64 10.69
CA ARG A 89 -1.40 -0.23 10.58
C ARG A 89 -1.74 0.35 9.21
N LEU A 90 -1.53 -0.42 8.14
CA LEU A 90 -1.91 -0.01 6.78
C LEU A 90 -3.44 0.08 6.63
N ALA A 91 -4.20 -0.82 7.25
CA ALA A 91 -5.66 -0.79 7.26
C ALA A 91 -6.20 0.48 7.93
N ARG A 92 -5.71 0.80 9.14
CA ARG A 92 -6.07 2.04 9.84
C ARG A 92 -5.72 3.29 9.03
N ALA A 93 -4.57 3.28 8.36
CA ALA A 93 -4.21 4.38 7.47
C ALA A 93 -5.18 4.48 6.28
N SER A 94 -5.61 3.37 5.68
CA SER A 94 -6.59 3.41 4.59
C SER A 94 -7.92 4.03 5.04
N GLU A 95 -8.43 3.69 6.22
CA GLU A 95 -9.66 4.27 6.78
C GLU A 95 -9.56 5.80 6.92
N ARG A 96 -8.41 6.32 7.40
CA ARG A 96 -8.19 7.77 7.48
C ARG A 96 -8.25 8.43 6.11
N VAL A 97 -7.63 7.82 5.10
CA VAL A 97 -7.57 8.38 3.76
C VAL A 97 -8.94 8.40 3.07
N HIS A 98 -9.82 7.42 3.36
CA HIS A 98 -11.22 7.49 2.94
C HIS A 98 -11.97 8.65 3.61
N GLY A 99 -11.69 8.93 4.89
CA GLY A 99 -12.34 10.01 5.64
C GLY A 99 -11.80 11.42 5.36
N HIS A 100 -10.69 11.56 4.64
CA HIS A 100 -9.97 12.83 4.55
C HIS A 100 -10.70 13.90 3.72
N GLY A 101 -11.63 13.54 2.82
CA GLY A 101 -12.29 14.52 1.95
C GLY A 101 -11.33 15.35 1.08
N VAL A 102 -10.04 14.95 1.04
CA VAL A 102 -8.93 15.64 0.34
C VAL A 102 -9.04 15.48 -1.18
N TYR A 103 -10.01 14.69 -1.63
CA TYR A 103 -10.23 14.40 -3.02
C TYR A 103 -11.70 14.67 -3.39
N GLU A 104 -11.91 15.70 -4.21
CA GLU A 104 -13.13 15.91 -4.97
C GLU A 104 -12.85 15.45 -6.42
N PRO A 105 -13.05 14.17 -6.77
CA PRO A 105 -13.07 13.79 -8.17
C PRO A 105 -14.18 14.57 -8.87
N ASP A 106 -14.11 14.67 -10.20
CA ASP A 106 -15.35 14.85 -10.95
C ASP A 106 -16.32 13.79 -10.45
N LYS A 107 -17.42 14.21 -9.82
CA LYS A 107 -18.38 13.27 -9.23
C LYS A 107 -18.69 12.18 -10.24
N PRO A 108 -18.84 10.90 -9.82
CA PRO A 108 -19.41 9.89 -10.70
C PRO A 108 -20.63 10.46 -11.42
N PRO A 109 -20.81 10.12 -12.70
CA PRO A 109 -22.07 10.41 -13.36
C PRO A 109 -23.22 9.92 -12.47
N SER A 110 -24.21 10.77 -12.20
CA SER A 110 -25.47 10.43 -11.53
C SER A 110 -25.43 9.97 -10.07
N GLY A 111 -24.85 10.75 -9.15
CA GLY A 111 -25.13 10.63 -7.71
C GLY A 111 -24.71 9.30 -7.06
N SER A 112 -23.80 8.57 -7.69
CA SER A 112 -23.19 7.35 -7.15
C SER A 112 -21.96 7.71 -6.30
N GLU A 113 -21.32 6.74 -5.66
CA GLU A 113 -19.97 6.86 -5.09
C GLU A 113 -19.06 5.86 -5.81
N TRP A 114 -17.79 6.19 -5.98
CA TRP A 114 -16.83 5.28 -6.61
C TRP A 114 -16.48 4.17 -5.63
N GLY A 115 -16.40 2.93 -6.11
CA GLY A 115 -15.83 1.85 -5.30
C GLY A 115 -14.35 2.12 -5.06
N ILE A 116 -13.86 1.75 -3.88
CA ILE A 116 -12.44 1.84 -3.55
C ILE A 116 -11.90 0.44 -3.31
N HIS A 117 -10.77 0.15 -3.93
CA HIS A 117 -10.02 -1.08 -3.74
C HIS A 117 -8.75 -0.80 -2.94
N CYS A 118 -8.54 -1.62 -1.91
CA CYS A 118 -7.33 -1.62 -1.10
C CYS A 118 -6.59 -2.94 -1.30
N GLY A 119 -5.34 -2.90 -1.76
CA GLY A 119 -4.57 -4.13 -1.93
C GLY A 119 -3.15 -3.95 -2.46
N PHE A 120 -2.51 -5.08 -2.73
CA PHE A 120 -1.11 -5.17 -3.10
C PHE A 120 -1.00 -5.84 -4.47
N HIS A 121 -0.09 -5.35 -5.30
CA HIS A 121 0.34 -6.15 -6.43
C HIS A 121 1.02 -7.43 -5.94
N ALA A 122 0.61 -8.56 -6.47
CA ALA A 122 1.23 -9.82 -6.12
C ALA A 122 2.68 -9.91 -6.61
N VAL A 123 2.95 -9.33 -7.78
CA VAL A 123 4.31 -9.09 -8.29
C VAL A 123 4.54 -7.57 -8.38
N PRO A 124 5.14 -6.93 -7.36
CA PRO A 124 5.26 -5.48 -7.31
C PRO A 124 6.38 -4.96 -8.24
N SER A 125 6.15 -3.78 -8.84
CA SER A 125 7.13 -3.10 -9.68
C SER A 125 8.17 -2.30 -8.89
N MET A 126 7.83 -1.90 -7.66
CA MET A 126 8.70 -1.16 -6.76
C MET A 126 9.00 -1.98 -5.50
N ARG A 127 10.17 -1.77 -4.92
CA ARG A 127 10.52 -2.30 -3.60
C ARG A 127 10.06 -1.33 -2.54
N HIS A 128 9.88 -1.88 -1.34
CA HIS A 128 9.22 -1.28 -0.19
C HIS A 128 7.71 -1.45 -0.31
N LEU A 129 7.14 -2.16 0.65
CA LEU A 129 5.74 -2.50 0.75
C LEU A 129 4.90 -1.23 0.61
N HIS A 130 3.86 -1.32 -0.21
CA HIS A 130 2.91 -0.23 -0.42
C HIS A 130 1.53 -0.83 -0.66
N LEU A 131 0.58 -0.37 0.13
CA LEU A 131 -0.83 -0.65 -0.08
C LEU A 131 -1.35 0.37 -1.10
N HIS A 132 -1.89 -0.13 -2.21
CA HIS A 132 -2.65 0.70 -3.13
C HIS A 132 -4.02 0.99 -2.53
N VAL A 133 -4.43 2.25 -2.57
CA VAL A 133 -5.81 2.68 -2.33
C VAL A 133 -6.25 3.36 -3.62
N ILE A 134 -7.10 2.70 -4.38
CA ILE A 134 -7.40 3.08 -5.76
C ILE A 134 -8.90 3.00 -6.02
N SER A 135 -9.46 3.96 -6.75
CA SER A 135 -10.85 3.91 -7.18
C SER A 135 -11.08 2.98 -8.37
N ASP A 136 -12.31 2.48 -8.50
CA ASP A 136 -12.73 1.47 -9.48
C ASP A 136 -13.09 2.02 -10.87
N ASP A 137 -13.04 3.34 -11.07
CA ASP A 137 -13.25 3.99 -12.36
C ASP A 137 -12.17 3.65 -13.39
N PHE A 138 -10.93 3.45 -12.93
CA PHE A 138 -9.74 3.27 -13.76
C PHE A 138 -9.62 4.29 -14.91
N VAL A 139 -10.02 5.55 -14.69
CA VAL A 139 -9.91 6.66 -15.63
C VAL A 139 -8.62 7.42 -15.38
N SER A 140 -7.64 7.25 -16.26
CA SER A 140 -6.36 7.99 -16.20
C SER A 140 -5.57 7.87 -17.51
N ASP A 141 -4.93 8.96 -17.93
CA ASP A 141 -3.98 8.99 -19.06
C ASP A 141 -2.75 8.08 -18.85
N ARG A 142 -2.50 7.63 -17.61
CA ARG A 142 -1.41 6.71 -17.28
C ARG A 142 -1.83 5.24 -17.32
N LEU A 143 -3.14 4.93 -17.45
CA LEU A 143 -3.64 3.58 -17.68
C LEU A 143 -3.54 3.19 -19.18
N LYS A 144 -2.32 2.97 -19.65
CA LYS A 144 -2.04 2.80 -21.10
C LYS A 144 -2.17 1.38 -21.66
N TYR A 145 -2.03 0.35 -20.81
CA TYR A 145 -1.89 -1.03 -21.28
C TYR A 145 -2.80 -1.97 -20.50
N ARG A 146 -3.22 -3.06 -21.14
CA ARG A 146 -4.04 -4.11 -20.52
C ARG A 146 -3.46 -4.59 -19.18
N LYS A 147 -2.14 -4.79 -19.12
CA LYS A 147 -1.46 -5.20 -17.88
C LYS A 147 -1.60 -4.21 -16.71
N HIS A 148 -1.79 -2.91 -16.98
CA HIS A 148 -2.06 -1.95 -15.91
C HIS A 148 -3.44 -2.21 -15.33
N TYR A 149 -4.47 -2.35 -16.17
CA TYR A 149 -5.82 -2.62 -15.68
C TYR A 149 -5.88 -3.94 -14.90
N LEU A 150 -5.30 -5.01 -15.47
CA LEU A 150 -5.33 -6.33 -14.84
C LEU A 150 -4.64 -6.37 -13.48
N SER A 151 -3.63 -5.53 -13.24
CA SER A 151 -2.88 -5.54 -11.99
C SER A 151 -3.64 -4.91 -10.81
N PHE A 152 -4.70 -4.13 -11.06
CA PHE A 152 -5.51 -3.50 -10.00
C PHE A 152 -6.93 -4.08 -9.89
N HIS A 153 -7.36 -4.92 -10.83
CA HIS A 153 -8.70 -5.47 -10.79
C HIS A 153 -8.81 -6.51 -9.65
N PRO A 154 -9.68 -6.29 -8.63
CA PRO A 154 -9.66 -7.04 -7.37
C PRO A 154 -10.08 -8.51 -7.50
N THR A 155 -10.73 -8.88 -8.61
CA THR A 155 -11.15 -10.27 -8.87
C THR A 155 -10.11 -11.09 -9.62
N LEU A 156 -8.92 -10.53 -9.88
CA LEU A 156 -7.84 -11.19 -10.61
C LEU A 156 -6.68 -11.50 -9.67
N ASP A 157 -5.97 -12.58 -9.95
CA ASP A 157 -4.87 -13.07 -9.10
C ASP A 157 -3.70 -12.06 -8.99
N HIS A 158 -3.64 -11.03 -9.83
CA HIS A 158 -2.57 -10.03 -9.79
C HIS A 158 -2.71 -9.00 -8.66
N PHE A 159 -3.88 -8.92 -8.02
CA PHE A 159 -4.16 -7.98 -6.94
C PHE A 159 -4.62 -8.71 -5.67
N VAL A 160 -3.76 -8.74 -4.67
CA VAL A 160 -4.07 -9.33 -3.36
C VAL A 160 -4.77 -8.27 -2.53
N THR A 161 -6.05 -8.47 -2.21
CA THR A 161 -6.80 -7.51 -1.40
C THR A 161 -6.20 -7.38 0.00
N LEU A 162 -6.41 -6.22 0.64
CA LEU A 162 -6.00 -6.02 2.03
C LEU A 162 -6.68 -7.02 2.97
N GLU A 163 -7.94 -7.36 2.70
CA GLU A 163 -8.70 -8.35 3.45
C GLU A 163 -8.05 -9.73 3.36
N ASP A 164 -7.71 -10.18 2.16
CA ASP A 164 -7.03 -11.47 1.94
C ASP A 164 -5.64 -11.48 2.58
N ALA A 165 -4.88 -10.38 2.47
CA ALA A 165 -3.57 -10.25 3.10
C ALA A 165 -3.66 -10.37 4.63
N LEU A 166 -4.65 -9.74 5.25
CA LEU A 166 -4.92 -9.85 6.69
C LEU A 166 -5.35 -11.27 7.07
N ALA A 167 -6.24 -11.89 6.29
CA ALA A 167 -6.67 -13.27 6.52
C ALA A 167 -5.49 -14.25 6.44
N MET A 168 -4.62 -14.12 5.44
CA MET A 168 -3.39 -14.88 5.30
C MET A 168 -2.47 -14.71 6.52
N ALA A 169 -2.24 -13.47 6.96
CA ALA A 169 -1.40 -13.19 8.12
C ALA A 169 -1.95 -13.84 9.40
N ARG A 170 -3.26 -13.73 9.64
CA ARG A 170 -3.95 -14.33 10.80
C ARG A 170 -3.95 -15.85 10.81
N GLN A 171 -4.01 -16.45 9.63
CA GLN A 171 -3.89 -17.90 9.45
C GLN A 171 -2.44 -18.38 9.53
N GLY A 172 -1.46 -17.47 9.65
CA GLY A 172 -0.04 -17.80 9.70
C GLY A 172 0.54 -18.25 8.35
N VAL A 173 -0.16 -17.94 7.24
CA VAL A 173 0.31 -18.22 5.88
C VAL A 173 1.61 -17.46 5.61
N ARG A 174 2.60 -18.17 5.07
CA ARG A 174 3.95 -17.64 4.81
C ARG A 174 4.25 -17.37 3.34
N GLU A 175 3.33 -17.75 2.46
CA GLU A 175 3.48 -17.61 1.01
C GLU A 175 2.17 -17.15 0.38
N VAL A 176 2.24 -16.20 -0.55
CA VAL A 176 1.10 -15.84 -1.40
C VAL A 176 1.02 -16.91 -2.48
N GLY A 177 0.02 -17.77 -2.44
CA GLY A 177 -0.10 -18.91 -3.35
C GLY A 177 -0.14 -18.51 -4.83
N GLY A 178 0.61 -19.23 -5.66
CA GLY A 178 0.27 -19.54 -7.05
C GLY A 178 -0.01 -18.36 -7.99
N ILE A 179 0.98 -17.52 -8.26
CA ILE A 179 0.93 -16.63 -9.44
C ILE A 179 2.14 -16.96 -10.30
N THR A 180 1.94 -17.94 -11.17
CA THR A 180 2.86 -18.17 -12.28
C THR A 180 2.79 -16.97 -13.22
N ASN A 181 3.96 -16.41 -13.55
CA ASN A 181 4.14 -15.40 -14.60
C ASN A 181 3.43 -15.77 -15.91
#